data_AF-A0A658NKJ0-F1
#
_entry.id   AF-A0A658NKJ0-F1
#
_cell.length_a   1.000
_cell.length_b   1.000
_cell.length_c   1.000
_cell.angle_alpha   90.00
_cell.angle_beta   90.00
_cell.angle_gamma   90.00
#
_symmetry.space_group_name_H-M   'P 1'
#
loop_
_entity.id
_entity.type
_entity.pdbx_description
1 polymer ?
#
loop_
_entity_poly.entity_id
_entity_poly.type
_entity_poly.pdbx_seq_one_letter_code
_entity_poly.pdbx_strand_id
1 'polypeptide(L)'
;VAALTTAIHAVRQPRLLVAVDHEGGRVQRFRDGFTRLPAVRRLGEIYDQDRMRAKQLARVTGWLMAAELRAVGVDLSFAPVLDLDHGV
;
A
#
# COMPACT_ATOMS: atom_id res chain seq x y z
N VAL A 1 -7.66 -12.96 4.99
CA VAL A 1 -8.11 -11.79 4.20
C VAL A 1 -8.98 -12.23 3.02
N ALA A 2 -8.47 -13.03 2.09
CA ALA A 2 -9.20 -13.46 0.89
C ALA A 2 -10.60 -14.03 1.14
N ALA A 3 -10.77 -14.96 2.09
CA ALA A 3 -12.10 -15.51 2.40
C ALA A 3 -13.12 -14.44 2.83
N LEU A 4 -12.69 -13.44 3.59
CA LEU A 4 -13.55 -12.34 4.04
C LEU A 4 -13.92 -11.39 2.89
N THR A 5 -12.95 -10.99 2.06
CA THR A 5 -13.21 -10.10 0.92
C THR A 5 -14.12 -10.78 -0.10
N THR A 6 -13.93 -12.07 -0.37
CA THR A 6 -14.85 -12.86 -1.19
C THR A 6 -16.27 -12.87 -0.62
N ALA A 7 -16.43 -13.09 0.69
CA ALA A 7 -17.74 -13.07 1.32
C ALA A 7 -18.41 -11.68 1.22
N ILE A 8 -17.66 -10.60 1.46
CA ILE A 8 -18.16 -9.21 1.33
C ILE A 8 -18.60 -8.91 -0.10
N HIS A 9 -17.79 -9.26 -1.10
CA HIS A 9 -18.10 -9.02 -2.50
C HIS A 9 -19.34 -9.78 -2.98
N ALA A 10 -19.66 -10.92 -2.38
CA ALA A 10 -20.83 -11.74 -2.73
C ALA A 10 -22.17 -11.20 -2.18
N VAL A 11 -22.16 -10.25 -1.24
CA VAL A 11 -23.38 -9.77 -0.56
C VAL A 11 -24.36 -9.04 -1.50
N ARG A 12 -23.88 -8.38 -2.57
CA ARG A 12 -24.73 -7.64 -3.52
C ARG A 12 -24.02 -7.32 -4.83
N GLN A 13 -24.79 -6.86 -5.83
CA GLN A 13 -24.29 -6.25 -7.07
C GLN A 13 -24.82 -4.81 -7.24
N PRO A 14 -23.97 -3.83 -7.64
CA PRO A 14 -22.51 -3.91 -7.74
C PRO A 14 -21.85 -4.23 -6.39
N ARG A 15 -20.72 -4.94 -6.44
CA ARG A 15 -19.98 -5.39 -5.25
C ARG A 15 -19.56 -4.20 -4.39
N LEU A 16 -19.51 -4.39 -3.08
CA LEU A 16 -18.97 -3.39 -2.16
C LEU A 16 -17.46 -3.21 -2.37
N LEU A 17 -16.97 -1.99 -2.27
CA LEU A 17 -15.53 -1.72 -2.29
C LEU A 17 -14.92 -2.13 -0.95
N VAL A 18 -13.77 -2.79 -1.00
CA VAL A 18 -12.95 -3.09 0.18
C VAL A 18 -11.67 -2.28 0.11
N ALA A 19 -11.46 -1.41 1.09
CA ALA A 19 -10.27 -0.56 1.20
C ALA A 19 -9.49 -0.84 2.50
N VAL A 20 -8.21 -0.46 2.53
CA VAL A 20 -7.31 -0.65 3.69
C VAL A 20 -6.28 0.48 3.78
N ASP A 21 -5.76 0.79 4.98
CA ASP A 21 -4.57 1.63 5.13
C ASP A 21 -3.30 0.78 5.05
N HIS A 22 -2.70 0.69 3.87
CA HIS A 22 -1.48 -0.09 3.69
C HIS A 22 -0.49 0.78 2.92
N GLU A 23 0.29 1.58 3.63
CA GLU A 23 1.24 2.55 3.07
C GLU A 23 2.69 2.05 3.13
N GLY A 24 3.01 1.35 4.23
CA GLY A 24 4.35 0.90 4.58
C GLY A 24 4.84 1.41 5.92
N GLY A 25 5.92 0.82 6.43
CA GLY A 25 6.44 1.13 7.75
C GLY A 25 5.45 0.74 8.87
N ARG A 26 5.01 1.73 9.66
CA ARG A 26 4.09 1.49 10.79
C ARG A 26 2.65 1.27 10.33
N VAL A 27 2.27 1.84 9.18
CA VAL A 27 0.92 1.76 8.61
C VAL A 27 0.89 0.65 7.56
N GLN A 28 0.85 -0.58 8.06
CA GLN A 28 0.73 -1.79 7.26
C GLN A 28 -0.12 -2.80 8.05
N ARG A 29 -1.39 -2.99 7.64
CA ARG A 29 -2.35 -3.84 8.36
C ARG A 29 -2.07 -5.33 8.16
N PHE A 30 -1.75 -5.76 6.94
CA PHE A 30 -1.42 -7.15 6.66
C PHE A 30 0.10 -7.35 6.69
N ARG A 31 0.57 -8.23 7.57
CA ARG A 31 2.00 -8.47 7.81
C ARG A 31 2.38 -9.91 7.46
N ASP A 32 1.65 -10.88 7.97
CA ASP A 32 1.92 -12.29 7.69
C ASP A 32 1.50 -12.63 6.27
N GLY A 33 2.44 -13.13 5.47
CA GLY A 33 2.23 -13.44 4.05
C GLY A 33 2.24 -12.23 3.11
N PHE A 34 2.63 -11.05 3.59
CA PHE A 34 2.79 -9.83 2.79
C PHE A 34 4.23 -9.35 2.84
N THR A 35 4.68 -8.69 1.78
CA THR A 35 5.98 -8.03 1.80
C THR A 35 5.95 -6.90 2.84
N ARG A 36 6.97 -6.85 3.70
CA ARG A 36 7.15 -5.73 4.63
C ARG A 36 7.65 -4.52 3.86
N LEU A 37 6.77 -3.53 3.67
CA LEU A 37 7.09 -2.31 2.94
C LEU A 37 7.81 -1.32 3.88
N PRO A 38 8.83 -0.58 3.40
CA PRO A 38 9.51 0.43 4.20
C PRO A 38 8.59 1.61 4.51
N ALA A 39 8.94 2.42 5.52
CA ALA A 39 8.29 3.71 5.71
C ALA A 39 8.53 4.61 4.48
N VAL A 40 7.51 5.32 4.01
CA VAL A 40 7.58 6.14 2.79
C VAL A 40 8.68 7.19 2.85
N ARG A 41 9.00 7.73 4.04
CA ARG A 41 10.12 8.67 4.27
C ARG A 41 11.47 8.14 3.74
N ARG A 42 11.68 6.82 3.77
CA ARG A 42 12.91 6.19 3.25
C ARG A 42 13.09 6.42 1.75
N LEU A 43 11.99 6.51 0.99
CA LEU A 43 12.05 6.87 -0.42
C LEU A 43 12.52 8.32 -0.61
N GLY A 44 12.12 9.23 0.29
CA GLY A 44 12.61 10.61 0.32
C GLY A 44 14.11 10.69 0.62
N GLU A 45 14.59 9.93 1.61
CA GLU A 45 16.03 9.87 1.93
C GLU A 45 16.87 9.36 0.75
N ILE A 46 16.35 8.37 0.01
CA ILE A 46 17.00 7.89 -1.22
C ILE A 46 16.91 8.95 -2.31
N TYR A 47 15.81 9.70 -2.40
CA TYR A 47 15.64 10.75 -3.41
C TYR A 47 16.68 11.86 -3.27
N ASP A 48 17.04 12.21 -2.03
CA ASP A 48 18.09 13.19 -1.73
C ASP A 48 19.46 12.75 -2.26
N GLN A 49 19.69 11.44 -2.42
CA GLN A 49 20.95 10.85 -2.87
C GLN A 49 20.93 10.46 -4.37
N ASP A 50 19.83 9.86 -4.83
CA ASP A 50 19.60 9.40 -6.19
C ASP A 50 18.10 9.48 -6.54
N ARG A 51 17.76 10.56 -7.25
CA ARG A 51 16.39 10.88 -7.66
C ARG A 51 15.78 9.85 -8.59
N MET A 52 16.57 9.30 -9.52
CA MET A 52 16.07 8.32 -10.50
C MET A 52 15.78 7.00 -9.81
N ARG A 53 16.68 6.56 -8.93
CA ARG A 53 16.48 5.35 -8.15
C ARG A 53 15.28 5.45 -7.21
N ALA A 54 15.12 6.58 -6.52
CA ALA A 54 13.98 6.78 -5.63
C ALA A 54 12.63 6.73 -6.37
N LYS A 55 12.52 7.36 -7.54
CA LYS A 55 11.31 7.29 -8.37
C LYS A 55 11.00 5.87 -8.82
N GLN A 56 12.03 5.11 -9.23
CA GLN A 56 11.87 3.71 -9.60
C GLN A 56 11.38 2.87 -8.40
N LEU A 57 11.99 3.06 -7.23
CA LEU A 57 11.59 2.34 -6.01
C LEU A 57 10.19 2.70 -5.55
N ALA A 58 9.78 3.98 -5.65
CA ALA A 58 8.43 4.41 -5.34
C ALA A 58 7.39 3.68 -6.22
N ARG A 59 7.65 3.61 -7.54
CA ARG A 59 6.79 2.89 -8.48
C ARG A 59 6.71 1.39 -8.15
N VAL A 60 7.86 0.75 -7.90
CA VAL A 60 7.91 -0.69 -7.58
C VAL A 60 7.18 -0.98 -6.26
N THR A 61 7.38 -0.14 -5.24
CA THR A 61 6.73 -0.29 -3.92
C THR A 61 5.21 -0.19 -4.05
N GLY A 62 4.71 0.83 -4.76
CA GLY A 62 3.28 0.99 -5.01
C GLY A 62 2.69 -0.16 -5.84
N TRP A 63 3.40 -0.63 -6.86
CA TRP A 63 2.98 -1.79 -7.65
C TRP A 63 2.90 -3.07 -6.82
N LEU A 64 3.93 -3.34 -6.01
CA LEU A 64 4.00 -4.54 -5.17
C LEU A 64 2.86 -4.56 -4.15
N MET A 65 2.67 -3.45 -3.45
CA MET A 65 1.57 -3.24 -2.52
C MET A 65 0.21 -3.51 -3.18
N ALA A 66 -0.04 -2.89 -4.33
CA ALA A 66 -1.30 -3.07 -5.05
C ALA A 66 -1.47 -4.52 -5.55
N ALA A 67 -0.41 -5.17 -5.99
CA ALA A 67 -0.44 -6.56 -6.46
C ALA A 67 -0.82 -7.53 -5.33
N GLU A 68 -0.18 -7.43 -4.16
CA GLU A 68 -0.46 -8.28 -3.01
C GLU A 68 -1.87 -8.04 -2.44
N LEU A 69 -2.32 -6.78 -2.35
CA LEU A 69 -3.67 -6.44 -1.90
C LEU A 69 -4.75 -6.98 -2.84
N ARG A 70 -4.56 -6.83 -4.15
CA ARG A 70 -5.50 -7.35 -5.15
C ARG A 70 -5.56 -8.87 -5.13
N ALA A 71 -4.45 -9.56 -4.85
CA ALA A 71 -4.42 -11.02 -4.72
C ALA A 71 -5.32 -11.54 -3.60
N VAL A 72 -5.64 -10.71 -2.59
CA VAL A 72 -6.57 -11.04 -1.51
C VAL A 72 -7.90 -10.31 -1.60
N GLY A 73 -8.25 -9.72 -2.76
CA GLY A 73 -9.55 -9.10 -3.01
C GLY A 73 -9.75 -7.72 -2.38
N VAL A 74 -8.68 -7.02 -2.00
CA VAL A 74 -8.76 -5.60 -1.60
C VAL A 74 -8.69 -4.73 -2.86
N ASP A 75 -9.63 -3.79 -2.98
CA ASP A 75 -9.80 -2.96 -4.18
C ASP A 75 -8.92 -1.70 -4.14
N LEU A 76 -8.66 -1.15 -2.95
CA LEU A 76 -7.97 0.14 -2.78
C LEU A 76 -7.11 0.15 -1.51
N SER A 77 -5.97 0.83 -1.57
CA SER A 77 -5.26 1.30 -0.37
C SER A 77 -5.42 2.81 -0.23
N PHE A 78 -5.61 3.32 0.99
CA PHE A 78 -5.60 4.76 1.28
C PHE A 78 -4.16 5.29 1.31
N ALA A 79 -3.50 5.24 0.15
CA ALA A 79 -2.11 5.62 -0.06
C ALA A 79 -1.95 6.26 -1.44
N PRO A 80 -0.94 7.13 -1.66
CA PRO A 80 0.10 7.54 -0.71
C PRO A 80 -0.30 8.70 0.20
N VAL A 81 0.38 8.84 1.34
CA VAL A 81 0.42 10.10 2.09
C VAL A 81 1.18 11.15 1.29
N LEU A 82 0.61 12.36 1.22
CA LEU A 82 1.18 13.50 0.49
C LEU A 82 1.56 14.66 1.42
N ASP A 83 1.46 14.46 2.74
CA ASP A 83 1.85 15.46 3.73
C ASP A 83 3.36 15.75 3.66
N LEU A 84 3.72 17.02 3.85
CA LEU A 84 5.12 17.44 3.92
C LEU A 84 5.67 17.25 5.34
N ASP A 85 6.79 16.55 5.43
CA ASP A 85 7.48 16.22 6.68
C ASP A 85 8.27 17.45 7.22
N HIS A 86 7.56 18.42 7.81
CA HIS A 86 8.16 19.64 8.38
C HIS A 86 8.68 19.49 9.82
N GLY A 87 8.45 18.33 10.48
CA GLY A 87 9.09 17.98 11.75
C GLY A 87 8.68 18.81 12.97
N VAL A 88 7.39 19.13 13.13
CA VAL A 88 6.88 19.76 14.36
C VAL A 88 7.03 18.84 15.57
#